data_AF-A0A973FDI8-F1
#
_entry.id   AF-A0A973FDI8-F1
#
_cell.length_a   1.000
_cell.length_b   1.000
_cell.length_c   1.000
_cell.angle_alpha   90.00
_cell.angle_beta   90.00
_cell.angle_gamma   90.00
#
_symmetry.space_group_name_H-M   'P 1'
#
loop_
_entity.id
_entity.type
_entity.pdbx_description
1 polymer ?
#
loop_
_entity_poly.entity_id
_entity_poly.type
_entity_poly.pdbx_seq_one_letter_code
_entity_poly.pdbx_strand_id
1 'polypeptide(L)'
;MTESTPPCPYRQQVPLSTVGYYAIGGEARWLAEPRNVRELAALLAWCRSRELPVIVTGKGSNMLFSDEEFPGVVVSTASMQRIWQVSSKRFFCEAGVENSEVATRLREAGLSGGEWLYRLPGMIGATVRMNGRCYGKEVSEVTAGLVTVTLDGTVRWRSKEEVFRGYKHTSLMDGREIVAGVLLEFSDARPEEQIRSVMQEYELDRNAKHQFDYPSCGSTFKNSYAAGKPSGQIFESLGFKGRREGGAKVSDHHANFIFNTGGAKAVDVLHLAAAMRTAAREDAGAELELELQCAGLFDAALLEECGIPAVPDNDRPGYAWAGLLKFDDSVQDALPHVLLDGELLDYSGADAGFPENIRVRVEQLESLDEAMNQPERPFLRWTTTANRSPFSLRPEPSDSDFTDRLWEYSVSELFIGGKEGYLEFEMTQEGKWVAIRFDAPRLRAEGHEPPSAPLWTGMVNPFAEESSFGMELSYSLMEPFIQDGLLSMQCCASLGNAQYGLFPWWDDAGKPDFHQPDRFCPVVLV
;
A
#
# COMPACT_ATOMS: atom_id res chain seq x y z
N MET A 1 -26.85 12.60 -17.26
CA MET A 1 -25.95 12.42 -16.12
C MET A 1 -24.55 12.67 -16.65
N THR A 2 -23.86 13.72 -16.19
CA THR A 2 -22.46 13.94 -16.57
C THR A 2 -21.67 12.71 -16.15
N GLU A 3 -20.95 12.11 -17.09
CA GLU A 3 -20.11 10.94 -16.84
C GLU A 3 -19.15 11.28 -15.70
N SER A 4 -19.30 10.62 -14.56
CA SER A 4 -18.42 10.84 -13.42
C SER A 4 -17.05 10.29 -13.78
N THR A 5 -15.99 11.05 -13.48
CA THR A 5 -14.59 10.71 -13.78
C THR A 5 -13.85 10.29 -12.51
N PRO A 6 -12.70 9.60 -12.61
CA PRO A 6 -11.89 9.24 -11.45
C PRO A 6 -11.56 10.46 -10.55
N PRO A 7 -11.62 10.33 -9.20
CA PRO A 7 -11.42 11.43 -8.25
C PRO A 7 -9.93 11.72 -7.94
N CYS A 8 -9.06 11.56 -8.93
CA CYS A 8 -7.61 11.82 -8.84
C CYS A 8 -7.09 12.20 -10.24
N PRO A 9 -5.81 12.56 -10.45
CA PRO A 9 -5.26 12.67 -11.80
C PRO A 9 -5.50 11.39 -12.61
N TYR A 10 -5.92 11.53 -13.86
CA TYR A 10 -6.17 10.39 -14.74
C TYR A 10 -5.91 10.74 -16.21
N ARG A 11 -5.78 9.69 -17.02
CA ARG A 11 -5.76 9.73 -18.49
C ARG A 11 -6.83 8.80 -19.05
N GLN A 12 -7.36 9.10 -20.23
CA GLN A 12 -8.36 8.30 -20.94
C GLN A 12 -7.75 7.65 -22.17
N GLN A 13 -8.32 6.51 -22.60
CA GLN A 13 -7.96 5.82 -23.85
C GLN A 13 -6.44 5.59 -23.94
N VAL A 14 -5.88 4.99 -22.89
CA VAL A 14 -4.42 4.85 -22.75
C VAL A 14 -3.97 3.51 -23.32
N PRO A 15 -3.10 3.48 -24.33
CA PRO A 15 -2.47 2.25 -24.78
C PRO A 15 -1.57 1.69 -23.69
N LEU A 16 -1.88 0.51 -23.17
CA LEU A 16 -1.15 -0.13 -22.07
C LEU A 16 0.26 -0.55 -22.46
N SER A 17 0.53 -0.67 -23.77
CA SER A 17 1.87 -0.77 -24.33
C SER A 17 2.78 0.44 -24.03
N THR A 18 2.23 1.59 -23.63
CA THR A 18 3.01 2.75 -23.15
C THR A 18 3.21 2.79 -21.64
N VAL A 19 2.55 1.87 -20.91
CA VAL A 19 2.53 1.83 -19.44
C VAL A 19 3.43 0.71 -18.92
N GLY A 20 3.28 -0.51 -19.46
CA GLY A 20 4.05 -1.67 -19.03
C GLY A 20 5.45 -1.73 -19.62
N TYR A 21 6.42 -2.20 -18.85
CA TYR A 21 7.81 -2.44 -19.31
C TYR A 21 7.91 -3.34 -20.53
N TYR A 22 6.92 -4.21 -20.73
CA TYR A 22 6.87 -5.14 -21.85
C TYR A 22 6.59 -4.46 -23.19
N ALA A 23 6.06 -3.24 -23.16
CA ALA A 23 5.57 -2.51 -24.32
C ALA A 23 4.51 -3.29 -25.12
N ILE A 24 3.64 -4.02 -24.41
CA ILE A 24 2.53 -4.82 -24.94
C ILE A 24 1.27 -4.46 -24.15
N GLY A 25 0.14 -4.40 -24.84
CA GLY A 25 -1.18 -4.22 -24.25
C GLY A 25 -2.11 -3.39 -25.11
N GLY A 26 -3.40 -3.70 -25.06
CA GLY A 26 -4.50 -2.97 -25.67
C GLY A 26 -4.75 -1.62 -24.98
N GLU A 27 -5.94 -1.07 -25.16
CA GLU A 27 -6.29 0.25 -24.63
C GLU A 27 -7.06 0.15 -23.31
N ALA A 28 -6.66 0.90 -22.29
CA ALA A 28 -7.45 1.07 -21.08
C ALA A 28 -8.35 2.30 -21.16
N ARG A 29 -9.61 2.16 -20.76
CA ARG A 29 -10.56 3.28 -20.67
C ARG A 29 -10.01 4.40 -19.78
N TRP A 30 -9.50 4.04 -18.60
CA TRP A 30 -8.85 4.96 -17.68
C TRP A 30 -7.53 4.40 -17.15
N LEU A 31 -6.53 5.29 -17.08
CA LEU A 31 -5.36 5.14 -16.24
C LEU A 31 -5.43 6.21 -15.15
N ALA A 32 -5.71 5.80 -13.92
CA ALA A 32 -5.79 6.68 -12.77
C ALA A 32 -4.45 6.67 -12.01
N GLU A 33 -3.97 7.85 -11.62
CA GLU A 33 -2.62 8.08 -11.11
C GLU A 33 -2.69 8.78 -9.74
N PRO A 34 -3.24 8.11 -8.69
CA PRO A 34 -3.35 8.69 -7.36
C PRO A 34 -1.97 9.08 -6.83
N ARG A 35 -1.89 10.26 -6.21
CA ARG A 35 -0.65 10.85 -5.72
C ARG A 35 -0.31 10.44 -4.29
N ASN A 36 -1.30 9.95 -3.54
CA ASN A 36 -1.16 9.57 -2.15
C ASN A 36 -2.24 8.55 -1.73
N VAL A 37 -2.15 8.05 -0.49
CA VAL A 37 -3.10 7.08 0.09
C VAL A 37 -4.54 7.61 0.07
N ARG A 38 -4.71 8.91 0.34
CA ARG A 38 -6.01 9.62 0.28
C ARG A 38 -6.68 9.48 -1.08
N GLU A 39 -5.97 9.82 -2.16
CA GLU A 39 -6.50 9.70 -3.52
C GLU A 39 -6.72 8.24 -3.93
N LEU A 40 -5.87 7.31 -3.48
CA LEU A 40 -6.02 5.89 -3.74
C LEU A 40 -7.30 5.33 -3.08
N ALA A 41 -7.53 5.62 -1.80
CA ALA A 41 -8.74 5.17 -1.09
C ALA A 41 -10.02 5.72 -1.73
N ALA A 42 -10.06 7.02 -2.02
CA ALA A 42 -11.19 7.66 -2.69
C ALA A 42 -11.45 7.06 -4.08
N LEU A 43 -10.39 6.77 -4.85
CA LEU A 43 -10.49 6.14 -6.16
C LEU A 43 -11.09 4.72 -6.08
N LEU A 44 -10.66 3.92 -5.10
CA LEU A 44 -11.16 2.54 -4.95
C LEU A 44 -12.64 2.52 -4.55
N ALA A 45 -13.04 3.37 -3.61
CA ALA A 45 -14.46 3.53 -3.25
C ALA A 45 -15.30 4.05 -4.43
N TRP A 46 -14.75 4.98 -5.22
CA TRP A 46 -15.39 5.45 -6.46
C TRP A 46 -15.56 4.32 -7.49
N CYS A 47 -14.54 3.48 -7.68
CA CYS A 47 -14.61 2.30 -8.54
C CYS A 47 -15.66 1.29 -8.03
N ARG A 48 -15.70 1.05 -6.70
CA ARG A 48 -16.65 0.14 -6.05
C ARG A 48 -18.10 0.56 -6.29
N SER A 49 -18.43 1.83 -6.00
CA SER A 49 -19.78 2.37 -6.18
C SER A 49 -20.30 2.37 -7.63
N ARG A 50 -19.42 2.06 -8.60
CA ARG A 50 -19.73 1.97 -10.03
C ARG A 50 -19.49 0.58 -10.61
N GLU A 51 -19.13 -0.39 -9.77
CA GLU A 51 -18.84 -1.78 -10.16
C GLU A 51 -17.78 -1.86 -11.28
N LEU A 52 -16.82 -0.93 -11.29
CA LEU A 52 -15.80 -0.87 -12.34
C LEU A 52 -14.69 -1.88 -12.06
N PRO A 53 -14.30 -2.74 -13.03
CA PRO A 53 -13.17 -3.64 -12.81
C PRO A 53 -11.87 -2.84 -12.65
N VAL A 54 -11.02 -3.29 -11.72
CA VAL A 54 -9.76 -2.60 -11.39
C VAL A 54 -8.56 -3.50 -11.72
N ILE A 55 -7.55 -2.91 -12.35
CA ILE A 55 -6.19 -3.48 -12.46
C ILE A 55 -5.25 -2.54 -11.72
N VAL A 56 -4.30 -3.07 -10.95
CA VAL A 56 -3.31 -2.25 -10.24
C VAL A 56 -1.93 -2.49 -10.81
N THR A 57 -1.19 -1.42 -11.03
CA THR A 57 0.17 -1.49 -11.57
C THR A 57 1.11 -0.49 -10.89
N GLY A 58 2.38 -0.87 -10.78
CA GLY A 58 3.47 0.09 -10.58
C GLY A 58 3.97 0.57 -11.94
N LYS A 59 5.23 0.27 -12.26
CA LYS A 59 5.78 0.42 -13.64
C LYS A 59 5.45 -0.75 -14.58
N GLY A 60 4.66 -1.74 -14.15
CA GLY A 60 4.41 -2.96 -14.94
C GLY A 60 5.67 -3.77 -15.29
N SER A 61 6.73 -3.74 -14.46
CA SER A 61 7.98 -4.52 -14.69
C SER A 61 7.83 -6.03 -14.57
N ASN A 62 6.68 -6.51 -14.08
CA ASN A 62 6.31 -7.93 -14.02
C ASN A 62 4.87 -8.16 -14.53
N MET A 63 4.37 -7.31 -15.44
CA MET A 63 2.99 -7.39 -15.92
C MET A 63 2.90 -7.52 -17.44
N LEU A 64 2.07 -8.47 -17.89
CA LEU A 64 1.65 -8.63 -19.26
C LEU A 64 0.19 -8.17 -19.40
N PHE A 65 -0.02 -6.99 -19.99
CA PHE A 65 -1.36 -6.52 -20.30
C PHE A 65 -1.90 -7.25 -21.53
N SER A 66 -3.19 -7.60 -21.49
CA SER A 66 -3.90 -8.18 -22.64
C SER A 66 -3.86 -7.26 -23.85
N ASP A 67 -3.90 -7.84 -25.05
CA ASP A 67 -4.09 -7.13 -26.32
C ASP A 67 -5.50 -6.52 -26.48
N GLU A 68 -6.48 -6.97 -25.69
CA GLU A 68 -7.86 -6.50 -25.71
C GLU A 68 -8.02 -5.16 -24.98
N GLU A 69 -9.10 -4.44 -25.29
CA GLU A 69 -9.48 -3.23 -24.57
C GLU A 69 -9.88 -3.56 -23.12
N PHE A 70 -9.47 -2.71 -22.18
CA PHE A 70 -9.85 -2.80 -20.78
C PHE A 70 -10.88 -1.71 -20.43
N PRO A 71 -12.15 -2.07 -20.18
CA PRO A 71 -13.23 -1.09 -19.98
C PRO A 71 -13.22 -0.43 -18.58
N GLY A 72 -12.36 -0.90 -17.68
CA GLY A 72 -12.28 -0.47 -16.28
C GLY A 72 -11.20 0.58 -16.02
N VAL A 73 -10.69 0.58 -14.79
CA VAL A 73 -9.66 1.51 -14.32
C VAL A 73 -8.36 0.78 -14.05
N VAL A 74 -7.29 1.19 -14.74
CA VAL A 74 -5.93 0.84 -14.37
C VAL A 74 -5.45 1.85 -13.34
N VAL A 75 -5.19 1.40 -12.12
CA VAL A 75 -4.66 2.22 -11.02
C VAL A 75 -3.15 2.12 -11.03
N SER A 76 -2.46 3.22 -11.31
CA SER A 76 -1.00 3.29 -11.24
C SER A 76 -0.54 3.93 -9.94
N THR A 77 0.26 3.23 -9.15
CA THR A 77 0.89 3.80 -7.95
C THR A 77 2.07 4.72 -8.30
N ALA A 78 2.38 4.93 -9.58
CA ALA A 78 3.60 5.60 -10.03
C ALA A 78 3.72 7.07 -9.60
N SER A 79 2.64 7.72 -9.21
CA SER A 79 2.67 9.09 -8.67
C SER A 79 2.93 9.15 -7.16
N MET A 80 2.90 8.01 -6.45
CA MET A 80 3.15 7.92 -5.01
C MET A 80 4.65 7.73 -4.73
N GLN A 81 5.42 8.80 -4.86
CA GLN A 81 6.90 8.79 -4.93
C GLN A 81 7.61 9.29 -3.66
N ARG A 82 6.88 9.53 -2.56
CA ARG A 82 7.50 10.12 -1.38
C ARG A 82 8.31 9.10 -0.59
N ILE A 83 9.48 9.54 -0.14
CA ILE A 83 10.35 8.82 0.79
C ILE A 83 10.83 9.76 1.89
N TRP A 84 10.68 9.33 3.14
CA TRP A 84 11.22 10.07 4.28
C TRP A 84 11.79 9.12 5.33
N GLN A 85 12.81 9.62 6.01
CA GLN A 85 13.51 8.91 7.06
C GLN A 85 12.79 9.16 8.38
N VAL A 86 12.20 8.11 8.98
CA VAL A 86 11.42 8.21 10.22
C VAL A 86 12.29 8.01 11.47
N SER A 87 13.44 7.35 11.34
CA SER A 87 14.47 7.24 12.38
C SER A 87 15.86 7.06 11.76
N SER A 88 16.93 6.87 12.56
CA SER A 88 18.27 6.69 12.00
C SER A 88 18.40 5.44 11.11
N LYS A 89 17.50 4.47 11.27
CA LYS A 89 17.51 3.16 10.58
C LYS A 89 16.28 2.88 9.73
N ARG A 90 15.21 3.69 9.84
CA ARG A 90 13.93 3.40 9.21
C ARG A 90 13.52 4.44 8.18
N PHE A 91 13.02 3.94 7.05
CA PHE A 91 12.51 4.74 5.93
C PHE A 91 11.07 4.34 5.66
N PHE A 92 10.19 5.34 5.56
CA PHE A 92 8.88 5.13 4.98
C PHE A 92 8.93 5.49 3.50
N CYS A 93 8.51 4.55 2.66
CA CYS A 93 8.46 4.71 1.22
C CYS A 93 7.02 4.49 0.75
N GLU A 94 6.47 5.43 -0.03
CA GLU A 94 5.23 5.17 -0.73
C GLU A 94 5.40 4.05 -1.78
N ALA A 95 4.31 3.35 -2.10
CA ALA A 95 4.34 2.16 -2.94
C ALA A 95 4.91 2.39 -4.35
N GLY A 96 4.84 3.62 -4.85
CA GLY A 96 5.35 4.03 -6.15
C GLY A 96 6.86 4.30 -6.19
N VAL A 97 7.54 4.42 -5.04
CA VAL A 97 8.98 4.72 -4.99
C VAL A 97 9.77 3.65 -5.74
N GLU A 98 10.63 4.09 -6.66
CA GLU A 98 11.48 3.19 -7.43
C GLU A 98 12.48 2.45 -6.52
N ASN A 99 12.72 1.17 -6.79
CA ASN A 99 13.71 0.39 -6.03
C ASN A 99 15.12 1.03 -6.06
N SER A 100 15.50 1.60 -7.21
CA SER A 100 16.78 2.31 -7.35
C SER A 100 16.83 3.59 -6.51
N GLU A 101 15.70 4.27 -6.33
CA GLU A 101 15.62 5.46 -5.49
C GLU A 101 15.77 5.07 -4.02
N VAL A 102 15.09 4.01 -3.56
CA VAL A 102 15.29 3.46 -2.21
C VAL A 102 16.77 3.17 -1.96
N ALA A 103 17.44 2.44 -2.86
CA ALA A 103 18.87 2.13 -2.73
C ALA A 103 19.75 3.40 -2.67
N THR A 104 19.42 4.41 -3.46
CA THR A 104 20.17 5.68 -3.52
C THR A 104 20.04 6.45 -2.21
N ARG A 105 18.85 6.48 -1.63
CA ARG A 105 18.56 7.18 -0.37
C ARG A 105 19.22 6.49 0.83
N LEU A 106 19.27 5.15 0.82
CA LEU A 106 20.03 4.39 1.83
C LEU A 106 21.52 4.66 1.74
N ARG A 107 22.08 4.69 0.52
CA ARG A 107 23.48 5.03 0.28
C ARG A 107 23.83 6.44 0.81
N GLU A 108 22.99 7.43 0.52
CA GLU A 108 23.14 8.81 1.03
C GLU A 108 23.08 8.89 2.56
N ALA A 109 22.28 8.02 3.18
CA ALA A 109 22.19 7.89 4.63
C ALA A 109 23.30 7.01 5.26
N GLY A 110 24.19 6.42 4.46
CA GLY A 110 25.24 5.52 4.95
C GLY A 110 24.72 4.19 5.48
N LEU A 111 23.56 3.73 5.01
CA LEU A 111 22.92 2.47 5.40
C LEU A 111 23.08 1.40 4.30
N SER A 112 23.60 0.24 4.69
CA SER A 112 23.82 -0.94 3.86
C SER A 112 22.68 -1.94 4.01
N GLY A 113 22.61 -2.92 3.11
CA GLY A 113 21.59 -3.98 3.06
C GLY A 113 20.54 -3.79 1.95
N GLY A 114 20.45 -2.59 1.36
CA GLY A 114 19.52 -2.24 0.28
C GLY A 114 20.16 -2.18 -1.11
N GLU A 115 21.46 -2.46 -1.25
CA GLU A 115 22.21 -2.28 -2.51
C GLU A 115 21.62 -3.10 -3.67
N TRP A 116 21.06 -4.28 -3.37
CA TRP A 116 20.46 -5.20 -4.34
C TRP A 116 19.17 -4.67 -5.00
N LEU A 117 18.54 -3.64 -4.42
CA LEU A 117 17.40 -2.92 -5.00
C LEU A 117 17.85 -1.99 -6.14
N TYR A 118 19.13 -1.59 -6.18
CA TYR A 118 19.64 -0.75 -7.24
C TYR A 118 19.57 -1.47 -8.59
N ARG A 119 18.98 -0.80 -9.59
CA ARG A 119 18.70 -1.34 -10.93
C ARG A 119 17.77 -2.56 -10.94
N LEU A 120 17.05 -2.84 -9.85
CA LEU A 120 15.92 -3.78 -9.85
C LEU A 120 14.69 -3.09 -10.47
N PRO A 121 14.18 -3.49 -11.64
CA PRO A 121 13.06 -2.80 -12.28
C PRO A 121 11.77 -2.89 -11.45
N GLY A 122 11.09 -1.76 -11.29
CA GLY A 122 9.81 -1.67 -10.59
C GLY A 122 9.86 -0.74 -9.40
N MET A 123 8.83 -0.85 -8.56
CA MET A 123 8.55 0.03 -7.44
C MET A 123 8.39 -0.79 -6.17
N ILE A 124 8.69 -0.19 -5.02
CA ILE A 124 8.82 -0.89 -3.75
C ILE A 124 7.52 -1.60 -3.34
N GLY A 125 6.35 -1.02 -3.63
CA GLY A 125 5.06 -1.65 -3.33
C GLY A 125 4.84 -2.95 -4.10
N ALA A 126 5.19 -2.97 -5.40
CA ALA A 126 5.12 -4.18 -6.21
C ALA A 126 6.19 -5.20 -5.81
N THR A 127 7.39 -4.74 -5.43
CA THR A 127 8.45 -5.59 -4.91
C THR A 127 8.02 -6.27 -3.61
N VAL A 128 7.41 -5.55 -2.67
CA VAL A 128 6.80 -6.14 -1.47
C VAL A 128 5.71 -7.14 -1.83
N ARG A 129 4.76 -6.76 -2.69
CA ARG A 129 3.64 -7.62 -3.10
C ARG A 129 4.13 -9.01 -3.52
N MET A 130 5.20 -9.07 -4.30
CA MET A 130 5.74 -10.32 -4.83
C MET A 130 6.78 -11.00 -3.94
N ASN A 131 7.05 -10.46 -2.73
CA ASN A 131 8.23 -10.77 -1.92
C ASN A 131 9.51 -10.84 -2.79
N GLY A 132 9.79 -9.74 -3.49
CA GLY A 132 10.84 -9.65 -4.51
C GLY A 132 12.21 -9.97 -3.95
N ARG A 133 13.03 -10.61 -4.79
CA ARG A 133 14.35 -11.14 -4.41
C ARG A 133 15.38 -10.88 -5.49
N CYS A 134 16.60 -10.53 -5.08
CA CYS A 134 17.75 -10.48 -5.98
C CYS A 134 19.05 -10.64 -5.19
N TYR A 135 20.11 -11.14 -5.84
CA TYR A 135 21.45 -11.27 -5.24
C TYR A 135 21.49 -11.98 -3.87
N GLY A 136 20.61 -12.98 -3.68
CA GLY A 136 20.51 -13.74 -2.43
C GLY A 136 19.78 -13.02 -1.29
N LYS A 137 19.25 -11.82 -1.54
CA LYS A 137 18.46 -11.01 -0.61
C LYS A 137 16.98 -11.03 -0.97
N GLU A 138 16.13 -10.69 -0.01
CA GLU A 138 14.68 -10.59 -0.19
C GLU A 138 14.11 -9.36 0.52
N VAL A 139 13.04 -8.79 -0.01
CA VAL A 139 12.44 -7.57 0.55
C VAL A 139 11.85 -7.80 1.94
N SER A 140 11.40 -9.02 2.25
CA SER A 140 10.98 -9.40 3.60
C SER A 140 12.07 -9.21 4.65
N GLU A 141 13.36 -9.37 4.31
CA GLU A 141 14.47 -9.17 5.26
C GLU A 141 14.54 -7.73 5.77
N VAL A 142 14.10 -6.76 4.97
CA VAL A 142 14.24 -5.32 5.22
C VAL A 142 12.91 -4.60 5.45
N THR A 143 11.78 -5.29 5.33
CA THR A 143 10.44 -4.73 5.58
C THR A 143 10.08 -4.87 7.05
N ALA A 144 9.73 -3.76 7.71
CA ALA A 144 9.23 -3.74 9.09
C ALA A 144 7.69 -3.72 9.15
N GLY A 145 7.02 -3.13 8.15
CA GLY A 145 5.56 -3.10 8.08
C GLY A 145 5.05 -2.36 6.85
N LEU A 146 3.74 -2.38 6.66
CA LEU A 146 3.10 -1.96 5.41
C LEU A 146 1.82 -1.17 5.66
N VAL A 147 1.59 -0.14 4.87
CA VAL A 147 0.28 0.49 4.72
C VAL A 147 -0.38 -0.09 3.48
N THR A 148 -1.58 -0.61 3.64
CA THR A 148 -2.39 -1.19 2.56
C THR A 148 -3.75 -0.51 2.49
N VAL A 149 -4.36 -0.52 1.31
CA VAL A 149 -5.73 -0.07 1.09
C VAL A 149 -6.53 -1.21 0.48
N THR A 150 -7.63 -1.58 1.13
CA THR A 150 -8.60 -2.56 0.62
C THR A 150 -9.46 -1.96 -0.49
N LEU A 151 -10.18 -2.80 -1.21
CA LEU A 151 -11.08 -2.36 -2.27
C LEU A 151 -12.24 -1.47 -1.80
N ASP A 152 -12.67 -1.58 -0.55
CA ASP A 152 -13.67 -0.66 0.02
C ASP A 152 -13.08 0.72 0.42
N GLY A 153 -11.76 0.90 0.31
CA GLY A 153 -11.08 2.14 0.68
C GLY A 153 -10.52 2.15 2.11
N THR A 154 -10.68 1.08 2.89
CA THR A 154 -10.12 0.97 4.26
C THR A 154 -8.60 0.99 4.23
N VAL A 155 -7.99 1.82 5.08
CA VAL A 155 -6.54 1.86 5.27
C VAL A 155 -6.14 0.95 6.43
N ARG A 156 -5.20 0.04 6.19
CA ARG A 156 -4.72 -0.95 7.17
C ARG A 156 -3.21 -0.90 7.31
N TRP A 157 -2.74 -0.99 8.55
CA TRP A 157 -1.36 -1.40 8.82
C TRP A 157 -1.28 -2.93 8.81
N ARG A 158 -0.23 -3.45 8.17
CA ARG A 158 0.10 -4.88 8.19
C ARG A 158 1.51 -5.08 8.72
N SER A 159 1.65 -6.00 9.67
CA SER A 159 2.97 -6.44 10.12
C SER A 159 3.64 -7.29 9.04
N LYS A 160 4.96 -7.41 9.12
CA LYS A 160 5.74 -8.32 8.26
C LYS A 160 5.23 -9.76 8.35
N GLU A 161 4.95 -10.23 9.55
CA GLU A 161 4.53 -11.60 9.86
C GLU A 161 3.15 -11.93 9.27
N GLU A 162 2.26 -10.94 9.16
CA GLU A 162 0.94 -11.10 8.52
C GLU A 162 1.03 -11.24 6.99
N VAL A 163 2.10 -10.68 6.39
CA VAL A 163 2.23 -10.55 4.93
C VAL A 163 3.09 -11.61 4.30
N PHE A 164 4.31 -11.82 4.79
CA PHE A 164 5.28 -12.67 4.11
C PHE A 164 5.09 -14.16 4.47
N ARG A 165 4.73 -14.98 3.48
CA ARG A 165 4.37 -16.40 3.66
C ARG A 165 5.41 -17.38 3.10
N GLY A 166 6.49 -16.89 2.49
CA GLY A 166 7.58 -17.73 1.96
C GLY A 166 8.18 -17.21 0.65
N TYR A 167 8.79 -18.12 -0.12
CA TYR A 167 9.49 -17.80 -1.36
C TYR A 167 8.55 -17.20 -2.41
N LYS A 168 8.77 -15.92 -2.77
CA LYS A 168 7.97 -15.17 -3.75
C LYS A 168 6.45 -15.28 -3.51
N HIS A 169 6.06 -15.28 -2.24
CA HIS A 169 4.67 -15.46 -1.84
C HIS A 169 4.31 -14.57 -0.65
N THR A 170 3.23 -13.81 -0.80
CA THR A 170 2.65 -12.98 0.26
C THR A 170 1.14 -13.19 0.36
N SER A 171 0.55 -12.91 1.52
CA SER A 171 -0.91 -12.90 1.68
C SER A 171 -1.61 -11.90 0.76
N LEU A 172 -0.88 -10.85 0.33
CA LEU A 172 -1.40 -9.82 -0.57
C LEU A 172 -1.63 -10.39 -1.97
N MET A 173 -0.81 -11.34 -2.44
CA MET A 173 -0.97 -11.95 -3.76
C MET A 173 -2.32 -12.65 -3.91
N ASP A 174 -2.78 -13.29 -2.83
CA ASP A 174 -4.08 -13.96 -2.73
C ASP A 174 -5.23 -12.98 -2.38
N GLY A 175 -4.86 -11.85 -1.78
CA GLY A 175 -5.78 -10.85 -1.25
C GLY A 175 -6.17 -9.77 -2.25
N ARG A 176 -7.14 -8.95 -1.84
CA ARG A 176 -7.64 -7.81 -2.61
C ARG A 176 -7.15 -6.47 -2.03
N GLU A 177 -5.98 -6.49 -1.38
CA GLU A 177 -5.38 -5.31 -0.76
C GLU A 177 -4.23 -4.77 -1.62
N ILE A 178 -4.17 -3.44 -1.72
CA ILE A 178 -3.17 -2.71 -2.49
C ILE A 178 -2.13 -2.16 -1.53
N VAL A 179 -0.85 -2.44 -1.78
CA VAL A 179 0.24 -1.80 -1.02
C VAL A 179 0.26 -0.33 -1.38
N ALA A 180 0.21 0.54 -0.37
CA ALA A 180 0.22 1.99 -0.52
C ALA A 180 1.47 2.63 0.10
N GLY A 181 2.06 1.99 1.11
CA GLY A 181 3.34 2.40 1.69
C GLY A 181 4.07 1.24 2.38
N VAL A 182 5.37 1.40 2.56
CA VAL A 182 6.28 0.38 3.10
C VAL A 182 7.21 1.04 4.12
N LEU A 183 7.24 0.51 5.33
CA LEU A 183 8.26 0.83 6.32
C LEU A 183 9.42 -0.15 6.16
N LEU A 184 10.59 0.38 5.81
CA LEU A 184 11.82 -0.38 5.68
C LEU A 184 12.75 -0.10 6.86
N GLU A 185 13.52 -1.10 7.28
CA GLU A 185 14.50 -1.00 8.36
C GLU A 185 15.86 -1.56 7.95
N PHE A 186 16.92 -0.79 8.17
CA PHE A 186 18.31 -1.15 7.87
C PHE A 186 19.21 -0.81 9.06
N SER A 187 19.84 -1.83 9.65
CA SER A 187 20.66 -1.67 10.86
C SER A 187 22.15 -1.42 10.58
N ASP A 188 22.60 -1.76 9.37
CA ASP A 188 24.03 -1.86 9.06
C ASP A 188 24.55 -0.56 8.47
N ALA A 189 25.32 0.21 9.25
CA ALA A 189 25.96 1.41 8.76
C ALA A 189 27.29 1.09 8.03
N ARG A 190 27.52 1.68 6.86
CA ARG A 190 28.77 1.58 6.10
C ARG A 190 29.12 2.92 5.43
N PRO A 191 30.41 3.20 5.15
CA PRO A 191 30.78 4.37 4.35
C PRO A 191 30.09 4.36 2.99
N GLU A 192 29.56 5.52 2.58
CA GLU A 192 28.83 5.72 1.31
C GLU A 192 29.55 5.10 0.10
N GLU A 193 30.88 5.24 0.03
CA GLU A 193 31.69 4.72 -1.06
C GLU A 193 31.69 3.18 -1.15
N GLN A 194 31.61 2.48 -0.02
CA GLN A 194 31.52 1.02 -0.04
C GLN A 194 30.15 0.57 -0.57
N ILE A 195 29.09 1.24 -0.15
CA ILE A 195 27.72 0.98 -0.61
C ILE A 195 27.62 1.25 -2.13
N ARG A 196 28.19 2.38 -2.57
CA ARG A 196 28.29 2.76 -3.99
C ARG A 196 29.01 1.70 -4.82
N SER A 197 30.13 1.15 -4.32
CA SER A 197 30.86 0.08 -5.02
C SER A 197 30.01 -1.16 -5.24
N VAL A 198 29.28 -1.62 -4.21
CA VAL A 198 28.40 -2.79 -4.32
C VAL A 198 27.24 -2.54 -5.31
N MET A 199 26.65 -1.35 -5.28
CA MET A 199 25.61 -0.96 -6.25
C MET A 199 26.14 -0.99 -7.70
N GLN A 200 27.36 -0.51 -7.93
CA GLN A 200 28.00 -0.53 -9.26
C GLN A 200 28.29 -1.97 -9.71
N GLU A 201 28.72 -2.85 -8.82
CA GLU A 201 28.93 -4.28 -9.14
C GLU A 201 27.63 -4.94 -9.63
N TYR A 202 26.50 -4.70 -8.97
CA TYR A 202 25.20 -5.20 -9.41
C TYR A 202 24.76 -4.62 -10.75
N GLU A 203 24.97 -3.32 -10.98
CA GLU A 203 24.65 -2.70 -12.27
C GLU A 203 25.46 -3.34 -13.41
N LEU A 204 26.77 -3.53 -13.22
CA LEU A 204 27.65 -4.17 -14.20
C LEU A 204 27.22 -5.60 -14.50
N ASP A 205 26.87 -6.39 -13.47
CA ASP A 205 26.39 -7.76 -13.63
C ASP A 205 25.07 -7.83 -14.42
N ARG A 206 24.11 -6.93 -14.15
CA ARG A 206 22.83 -6.88 -14.90
C ARG A 206 23.04 -6.54 -16.38
N ASN A 207 23.92 -5.57 -16.65
CA ASN A 207 24.25 -5.16 -18.01
C ASN A 207 24.96 -6.31 -18.77
N ALA A 208 25.88 -7.03 -18.11
CA ALA A 208 26.55 -8.19 -18.69
C ALA A 208 25.59 -9.36 -19.00
N LYS A 209 24.44 -9.43 -18.31
CA LYS A 209 23.39 -10.43 -18.53
C LYS A 209 22.37 -10.05 -19.61
N HIS A 210 22.52 -8.90 -20.27
CA HIS A 210 21.64 -8.46 -21.35
C HIS A 210 20.15 -8.39 -20.95
N GLN A 211 19.87 -8.11 -19.67
CA GLN A 211 18.50 -8.08 -19.13
C GLN A 211 17.66 -6.91 -19.66
N PHE A 212 18.32 -5.91 -20.25
CA PHE A 212 17.72 -4.64 -20.67
C PHE A 212 17.80 -4.38 -22.17
N ASP A 213 18.23 -5.38 -22.97
CA ASP A 213 18.44 -5.23 -24.42
C ASP A 213 17.12 -4.98 -25.17
N TYR A 214 16.02 -5.54 -24.65
CA TYR A 214 14.67 -5.42 -25.22
C TYR A 214 13.63 -5.27 -24.10
N PRO A 215 12.46 -4.67 -24.39
CA PRO A 215 11.33 -4.66 -23.45
C PRO A 215 11.02 -6.07 -22.95
N SER A 216 11.02 -6.22 -21.62
CA SER A 216 10.83 -7.51 -20.96
C SER A 216 10.32 -7.35 -19.53
N CYS A 217 9.73 -8.41 -18.96
CA CYS A 217 9.24 -8.47 -17.59
C CYS A 217 10.13 -9.35 -16.68
N GLY A 218 11.41 -9.49 -17.05
CA GLY A 218 12.33 -10.33 -16.30
C GLY A 218 12.16 -11.82 -16.57
N SER A 219 12.39 -12.62 -15.53
CA SER A 219 12.19 -14.08 -15.57
C SER A 219 10.73 -14.41 -15.79
N THR A 220 10.45 -15.25 -16.78
CA THR A 220 9.09 -15.67 -17.14
C THR A 220 8.55 -16.71 -16.16
N PHE A 221 9.39 -17.63 -15.71
CA PHE A 221 9.06 -18.68 -14.74
C PHE A 221 9.86 -18.54 -13.43
N LYS A 222 9.21 -18.89 -12.32
CA LYS A 222 9.88 -19.09 -11.03
C LYS A 222 10.87 -20.24 -11.12
N ASN A 223 11.86 -20.27 -10.24
CA ASN A 223 12.70 -21.46 -10.05
C ASN A 223 11.93 -22.49 -9.22
N SER A 224 12.02 -23.77 -9.60
CA SER A 224 11.51 -24.88 -8.79
C SER A 224 12.66 -25.54 -8.03
N TYR A 225 12.59 -25.51 -6.69
CA TYR A 225 13.58 -26.21 -5.86
C TYR A 225 13.54 -27.74 -6.07
N ALA A 226 12.35 -28.30 -6.37
CA ALA A 226 12.18 -29.71 -6.66
C ALA A 226 12.88 -30.13 -7.96
N ALA A 227 12.95 -29.25 -8.95
CA ALA A 227 13.66 -29.51 -10.20
C ALA A 227 15.20 -29.55 -10.03
N GLY A 228 15.73 -29.00 -8.92
CA GLY A 228 17.17 -29.02 -8.61
C GLY A 228 18.05 -28.21 -9.56
N LYS A 229 17.47 -27.50 -10.54
CA LYS A 229 18.16 -26.65 -11.52
C LYS A 229 17.37 -25.35 -11.73
N PRO A 230 18.05 -24.22 -11.99
CA PRO A 230 17.38 -22.98 -12.37
C PRO A 230 16.56 -23.14 -13.66
N SER A 231 15.39 -22.49 -13.74
CA SER A 231 14.47 -22.61 -14.88
C SER A 231 15.12 -22.19 -16.20
N GLY A 232 16.00 -21.17 -16.16
CA GLY A 232 16.77 -20.76 -17.33
C GLY A 232 17.68 -21.86 -17.88
N GLN A 233 18.30 -22.68 -17.03
CA GLN A 233 19.13 -23.81 -17.49
C GLN A 233 18.29 -24.95 -18.06
N ILE A 234 17.10 -25.17 -17.50
CA ILE A 234 16.13 -26.15 -18.02
C ILE A 234 15.76 -25.76 -19.46
N PHE A 235 15.30 -24.53 -19.68
CA PHE A 235 14.90 -24.08 -21.02
C PHE A 235 16.06 -23.98 -22.01
N GLU A 236 17.27 -23.69 -21.55
CA GLU A 236 18.47 -23.76 -22.38
C GLU A 236 18.75 -25.20 -22.83
N SER A 237 18.66 -26.18 -21.94
CA SER A 237 18.84 -27.59 -22.29
C SER A 237 17.76 -28.13 -23.24
N LEU A 238 16.56 -27.54 -23.19
CA LEU A 238 15.45 -27.84 -24.10
C LEU A 238 15.49 -27.05 -25.42
N GLY A 239 16.54 -26.25 -25.64
CA GLY A 239 16.74 -25.52 -26.89
C GLY A 239 15.70 -24.42 -27.15
N PHE A 240 15.27 -23.71 -26.11
CA PHE A 240 14.33 -22.59 -26.26
C PHE A 240 15.01 -21.26 -26.64
N LYS A 241 16.31 -21.10 -26.44
CA LYS A 241 17.04 -19.87 -26.83
C LYS A 241 16.78 -19.54 -28.30
N GLY A 242 16.38 -18.30 -28.54
CA GLY A 242 16.13 -17.81 -29.89
C GLY A 242 14.79 -18.18 -30.51
N ARG A 243 13.96 -19.03 -29.86
CA ARG A 243 12.62 -19.36 -30.36
C ARG A 243 11.74 -18.12 -30.42
N ARG A 244 10.86 -18.08 -31.42
CA ARG A 244 9.99 -16.94 -31.73
C ARG A 244 8.55 -17.38 -31.89
N GLU A 245 7.67 -16.48 -31.50
CA GLU A 245 6.24 -16.48 -31.81
C GLU A 245 5.88 -15.02 -32.09
N GLY A 246 5.31 -14.72 -33.27
CA GLY A 246 5.05 -13.33 -33.66
C GLY A 246 6.24 -12.39 -33.42
N GLY A 247 6.03 -11.31 -32.66
CA GLY A 247 7.09 -10.37 -32.26
C GLY A 247 7.88 -10.77 -31.00
N ALA A 248 7.43 -11.80 -30.29
CA ALA A 248 8.05 -12.30 -29.07
C ALA A 248 9.21 -13.25 -29.37
N LYS A 249 10.25 -13.20 -28.53
CA LYS A 249 11.44 -14.03 -28.70
C LYS A 249 12.03 -14.44 -27.35
N VAL A 250 12.34 -15.72 -27.17
CA VAL A 250 13.17 -16.17 -26.05
C VAL A 250 14.60 -15.66 -26.23
N SER A 251 15.15 -15.00 -25.21
CA SER A 251 16.50 -14.42 -25.23
C SER A 251 17.57 -15.44 -25.64
N ASP A 252 18.53 -14.99 -26.46
CA ASP A 252 19.71 -15.80 -26.82
C ASP A 252 20.68 -15.96 -25.63
N HIS A 253 20.62 -15.05 -24.66
CA HIS A 253 21.52 -15.02 -23.51
C HIS A 253 20.92 -15.77 -22.30
N HIS A 254 19.62 -15.59 -22.02
CA HIS A 254 18.96 -16.17 -20.85
C HIS A 254 17.60 -16.80 -21.22
N ALA A 255 17.53 -18.13 -21.32
CA ALA A 255 16.34 -18.85 -21.84
C ALA A 255 15.06 -18.78 -20.96
N ASN A 256 15.07 -18.00 -19.88
CA ASN A 256 13.91 -17.71 -19.03
C ASN A 256 13.36 -16.29 -19.25
N PHE A 257 13.91 -15.55 -20.23
CA PHE A 257 13.46 -14.21 -20.58
C PHE A 257 12.81 -14.29 -21.95
N ILE A 258 11.57 -13.82 -22.04
CA ILE A 258 10.89 -13.59 -23.31
C ILE A 258 10.90 -12.09 -23.56
N PHE A 259 11.45 -11.69 -24.70
CA PHE A 259 11.58 -10.31 -25.14
C PHE A 259 10.51 -9.95 -26.16
N ASN A 260 10.01 -8.72 -26.07
CA ASN A 260 9.35 -8.07 -27.19
C ASN A 260 10.43 -7.51 -28.13
N THR A 261 10.67 -8.17 -29.26
CA THR A 261 11.68 -7.71 -30.24
C THR A 261 11.13 -6.70 -31.26
N GLY A 262 9.93 -6.17 -30.98
CA GLY A 262 9.19 -5.25 -31.83
C GLY A 262 7.85 -5.85 -32.25
N GLY A 263 6.75 -5.15 -31.93
CA GLY A 263 5.40 -5.52 -32.36
C GLY A 263 4.85 -6.82 -31.76
N ALA A 264 5.44 -7.34 -30.69
CA ALA A 264 4.93 -8.51 -30.00
C ALA A 264 3.54 -8.24 -29.40
N LYS A 265 2.69 -9.26 -29.42
CA LYS A 265 1.40 -9.28 -28.73
C LYS A 265 1.46 -10.10 -27.44
N ALA A 266 0.48 -9.92 -26.57
CA ALA A 266 0.38 -10.69 -25.34
C ALA A 266 0.16 -12.18 -25.63
N VAL A 267 -0.66 -12.48 -26.63
CA VAL A 267 -0.86 -13.86 -27.11
C VAL A 267 0.43 -14.54 -27.58
N ASP A 268 1.34 -13.80 -28.26
CA ASP A 268 2.63 -14.35 -28.73
C ASP A 268 3.47 -14.85 -27.54
N VAL A 269 3.47 -14.07 -26.47
CA VAL A 269 4.26 -14.34 -25.26
C VAL A 269 3.67 -15.52 -24.50
N LEU A 270 2.35 -15.58 -24.41
CA LEU A 270 1.65 -16.68 -23.76
C LEU A 270 1.78 -18.00 -24.52
N HIS A 271 1.74 -17.99 -25.86
CA HIS A 271 2.04 -19.19 -26.65
C HIS A 271 3.46 -19.72 -26.39
N LEU A 272 4.46 -18.83 -26.35
CA LEU A 272 5.83 -19.24 -25.97
C LEU A 272 5.88 -19.78 -24.54
N ALA A 273 5.22 -19.12 -23.59
CA ALA A 273 5.16 -19.56 -22.21
C ALA A 273 4.46 -20.94 -22.07
N ALA A 274 3.34 -21.17 -22.75
CA ALA A 274 2.64 -22.45 -22.77
C ALA A 274 3.51 -23.57 -23.34
N ALA A 275 4.19 -23.33 -24.46
CA ALA A 275 5.13 -24.28 -25.06
C ALA A 275 6.32 -24.58 -24.13
N MET A 276 6.87 -23.55 -23.48
CA MET A 276 7.94 -23.69 -22.48
C MET A 276 7.47 -24.54 -21.29
N ARG A 277 6.33 -24.19 -20.69
CA ARG A 277 5.77 -24.90 -19.52
C ARG A 277 5.50 -26.37 -19.84
N THR A 278 4.92 -26.66 -20.99
CA THR A 278 4.66 -28.02 -21.47
C THR A 278 5.96 -28.81 -21.64
N ALA A 279 6.97 -28.25 -22.31
CA ALA A 279 8.26 -28.92 -22.51
C ALA A 279 9.02 -29.13 -21.19
N ALA A 280 8.97 -28.17 -20.26
CA ALA A 280 9.58 -28.34 -18.93
C ALA A 280 8.97 -29.52 -18.18
N ARG A 281 7.65 -29.68 -18.23
CA ARG A 281 6.94 -30.80 -17.62
C ARG A 281 7.27 -32.13 -18.32
N GLU A 282 7.12 -32.18 -19.64
CA GLU A 282 7.16 -33.45 -20.40
C GLU A 282 8.58 -33.95 -20.64
N ASP A 283 9.51 -33.06 -20.98
CA ASP A 283 10.87 -33.44 -21.39
C ASP A 283 11.87 -33.36 -20.23
N ALA A 284 11.60 -32.52 -19.22
CA ALA A 284 12.49 -32.32 -18.07
C ALA A 284 11.89 -32.76 -16.73
N GLY A 285 10.63 -33.19 -16.69
CA GLY A 285 9.95 -33.60 -15.45
C GLY A 285 9.84 -32.46 -14.42
N ALA A 286 9.91 -31.20 -14.88
CA ALA A 286 9.94 -30.02 -14.03
C ALA A 286 8.62 -29.25 -14.11
N GLU A 287 7.85 -29.30 -13.02
CA GLU A 287 6.69 -28.43 -12.84
C GLU A 287 7.14 -27.01 -12.52
N LEU A 288 6.94 -26.09 -13.47
CA LEU A 288 7.33 -24.69 -13.36
C LEU A 288 6.09 -23.79 -13.34
N GLU A 289 6.08 -22.85 -12.40
CA GLU A 289 5.06 -21.83 -12.27
C GLU A 289 5.48 -20.55 -13.00
N LEU A 290 4.52 -19.91 -13.67
CA LEU A 290 4.72 -18.59 -14.25
C LEU A 290 4.97 -17.56 -13.14
N GLU A 291 5.92 -16.66 -13.36
CA GLU A 291 6.19 -15.52 -12.48
C GLU A 291 5.53 -14.23 -12.99
N LEU A 292 5.44 -14.11 -14.32
CA LEU A 292 4.77 -13.03 -15.03
C LEU A 292 3.30 -12.92 -14.61
N GLN A 293 2.83 -11.70 -14.31
CA GLN A 293 1.44 -11.45 -13.94
C GLN A 293 0.65 -10.97 -15.15
N CYS A 294 -0.36 -11.73 -15.58
CA CYS A 294 -1.23 -11.31 -16.67
C CYS A 294 -2.37 -10.43 -16.16
N ALA A 295 -2.75 -9.41 -16.93
CA ALA A 295 -3.80 -8.46 -16.56
C ALA A 295 -4.68 -8.10 -17.76
N GLY A 296 -5.98 -8.35 -17.65
CA GLY A 296 -6.96 -8.11 -18.72
C GLY A 296 -7.67 -9.38 -19.19
N LEU A 297 -8.31 -9.31 -20.36
CA LEU A 297 -9.12 -10.38 -20.93
C LEU A 297 -8.31 -11.21 -21.93
N PHE A 298 -8.26 -12.53 -21.78
CA PHE A 298 -7.50 -13.42 -22.67
C PHE A 298 -8.35 -14.61 -23.10
N ASP A 299 -7.85 -15.38 -24.07
CA ASP A 299 -8.35 -16.73 -24.34
C ASP A 299 -8.18 -17.61 -23.09
N ALA A 300 -9.27 -18.25 -22.67
CA ALA A 300 -9.31 -19.00 -21.41
C ALA A 300 -8.46 -20.28 -21.46
N ALA A 301 -8.42 -20.97 -22.62
CA ALA A 301 -7.63 -22.18 -22.77
C ALA A 301 -6.14 -21.86 -22.70
N LEU A 302 -5.72 -20.74 -23.29
CA LEU A 302 -4.33 -20.30 -23.23
C LEU A 302 -3.89 -19.93 -21.80
N LEU A 303 -4.75 -19.28 -21.01
CA LEU A 303 -4.47 -19.02 -19.60
C LEU A 303 -4.32 -20.34 -18.81
N GLU A 304 -5.17 -21.33 -19.06
CA GLU A 304 -5.10 -22.66 -18.44
C GLU A 304 -3.79 -23.39 -18.80
N GLU A 305 -3.40 -23.38 -20.07
CA GLU A 305 -2.13 -23.95 -20.56
C GLU A 305 -0.91 -23.29 -19.90
N CYS A 306 -1.00 -22.00 -19.57
CA CYS A 306 0.03 -21.27 -18.83
C CYS A 306 -0.10 -21.41 -17.30
N GLY A 307 -1.21 -21.93 -16.78
CA GLY A 307 -1.46 -22.13 -15.36
C GLY A 307 -1.78 -20.82 -14.63
N ILE A 308 -2.36 -19.87 -15.36
CA ILE A 308 -2.70 -18.55 -14.84
C ILE A 308 -4.13 -18.62 -14.27
N PRO A 309 -4.32 -18.29 -12.98
CA PRO A 309 -5.66 -18.18 -12.41
C PRO A 309 -6.47 -17.09 -13.13
N ALA A 310 -7.71 -17.43 -13.49
CA ALA A 310 -8.58 -16.55 -14.25
C ALA A 310 -10.04 -16.73 -13.86
N VAL A 311 -10.84 -15.70 -14.11
CA VAL A 311 -12.29 -15.72 -13.93
C VAL A 311 -12.95 -15.69 -15.31
N PRO A 312 -13.79 -16.67 -15.68
CA PRO A 312 -14.48 -16.67 -16.97
C PRO A 312 -15.21 -15.35 -17.23
N ASP A 313 -15.20 -14.91 -18.48
CA ASP A 313 -15.98 -13.77 -18.91
C ASP A 313 -17.44 -14.18 -19.14
N ASN A 314 -18.38 -13.38 -18.63
CA ASN A 314 -19.80 -13.68 -18.74
C ASN A 314 -20.36 -13.37 -20.14
N ASP A 315 -19.73 -12.45 -20.87
CA ASP A 315 -20.25 -11.94 -22.14
C ASP A 315 -19.59 -12.59 -23.38
N ARG A 316 -18.34 -13.05 -23.25
CA ARG A 316 -17.55 -13.68 -24.33
C ARG A 316 -17.15 -15.10 -23.94
N PRO A 317 -17.94 -16.12 -24.35
CA PRO A 317 -17.58 -17.52 -24.16
C PRO A 317 -16.18 -17.84 -24.72
N GLY A 318 -15.38 -18.57 -23.95
CA GLY A 318 -14.00 -18.92 -24.29
C GLY A 318 -12.96 -17.88 -23.86
N TYR A 319 -13.37 -16.74 -23.30
CA TYR A 319 -12.46 -15.75 -22.72
C TYR A 319 -12.53 -15.74 -21.19
N ALA A 320 -11.43 -15.33 -20.55
CA ALA A 320 -11.35 -15.19 -19.11
C ALA A 320 -10.46 -14.00 -18.71
N TRP A 321 -10.78 -13.42 -17.56
CA TRP A 321 -10.09 -12.30 -16.96
C TRP A 321 -8.96 -12.75 -16.03
N ALA A 322 -7.75 -12.26 -16.26
CA ALA A 322 -6.61 -12.42 -15.36
C ALA A 322 -6.27 -11.08 -14.67
N GLY A 323 -5.73 -11.15 -13.45
CA GLY A 323 -5.16 -9.99 -12.75
C GLY A 323 -6.17 -8.90 -12.36
N LEU A 324 -7.47 -9.21 -12.35
CA LEU A 324 -8.50 -8.28 -11.91
C LEU A 324 -8.66 -8.27 -10.39
N LEU A 325 -8.76 -7.07 -9.84
CA LEU A 325 -9.38 -6.83 -8.56
C LEU A 325 -10.86 -6.55 -8.82
N LYS A 326 -11.72 -7.55 -8.55
CA LYS A 326 -13.18 -7.39 -8.58
C LYS A 326 -13.69 -7.06 -7.18
N PHE A 327 -14.65 -6.15 -7.11
CA PHE A 327 -15.48 -5.98 -5.93
C PHE A 327 -16.36 -7.23 -5.78
N ASP A 328 -16.55 -7.71 -4.55
CA ASP A 328 -17.46 -8.81 -4.31
C ASP A 328 -18.85 -8.22 -4.01
N ASP A 329 -19.80 -8.41 -4.92
CA ASP A 329 -21.18 -7.91 -4.73
C ASP A 329 -21.87 -8.56 -3.52
N SER A 330 -21.32 -9.68 -3.01
CA SER A 330 -21.86 -10.39 -1.85
C SER A 330 -21.38 -9.87 -0.50
N VAL A 331 -20.36 -8.99 -0.48
CA VAL A 331 -19.87 -8.39 0.77
C VAL A 331 -20.66 -7.11 1.03
N GLN A 332 -21.78 -7.25 1.72
CA GLN A 332 -22.37 -6.12 2.45
C GLN A 332 -21.32 -5.62 3.44
N ASP A 333 -21.21 -4.29 3.58
CA ASP A 333 -20.36 -3.71 4.61
C ASP A 333 -20.87 -4.19 5.98
N ALA A 334 -20.16 -5.16 6.54
CA ALA A 334 -20.51 -5.73 7.83
C ALA A 334 -20.22 -4.67 8.89
N LEU A 335 -21.24 -4.34 9.67
CA LEU A 335 -21.10 -3.48 10.83
C LEU A 335 -20.75 -4.34 12.06
N PRO A 336 -19.79 -3.93 12.91
CA PRO A 336 -19.01 -2.71 12.78
C PRO A 336 -17.97 -2.76 11.64
N HIS A 337 -17.96 -1.72 10.81
CA HIS A 337 -17.07 -1.58 9.65
C HIS A 337 -15.76 -0.92 10.07
N VAL A 338 -14.62 -1.53 9.77
CA VAL A 338 -13.31 -1.01 10.19
C VAL A 338 -12.89 0.12 9.25
N LEU A 339 -12.67 1.32 9.78
CA LEU A 339 -12.20 2.50 9.03
C LEU A 339 -10.68 2.64 9.06
N LEU A 340 -10.07 2.38 10.23
CA LEU A 340 -8.62 2.34 10.44
C LEU A 340 -8.28 1.19 11.40
N ASP A 341 -7.19 0.49 11.14
CA ASP A 341 -6.67 -0.54 12.06
C ASP A 341 -5.15 -0.70 11.90
N GLY A 342 -4.40 -0.47 12.98
CA GLY A 342 -2.95 -0.57 12.90
C GLY A 342 -2.15 -0.03 14.08
N GLU A 343 -0.85 -0.28 14.04
CA GLU A 343 0.10 0.18 15.06
C GLU A 343 0.55 1.62 14.79
N LEU A 344 0.77 2.38 15.86
CA LEU A 344 1.38 3.70 15.79
C LEU A 344 2.89 3.57 15.61
N LEU A 345 3.44 4.30 14.64
CA LEU A 345 4.88 4.34 14.37
C LEU A 345 5.54 5.51 15.08
N ASP A 346 6.75 5.30 15.60
CA ASP A 346 7.58 6.37 16.18
C ASP A 346 8.04 7.35 15.07
N TYR A 347 7.66 8.62 15.21
CA TYR A 347 8.11 9.72 14.36
C TYR A 347 8.95 10.75 15.11
N SER A 348 9.36 10.45 16.35
CA SER A 348 10.21 11.34 17.16
C SER A 348 11.64 11.49 16.61
N GLY A 349 12.06 10.57 15.73
CA GLY A 349 13.41 10.51 15.18
C GLY A 349 14.48 10.01 16.17
N ALA A 350 14.08 9.63 17.38
CA ALA A 350 14.96 9.01 18.37
C ALA A 350 14.83 7.48 18.31
N ASP A 351 15.93 6.74 18.27
CA ASP A 351 15.96 5.27 18.10
C ASP A 351 15.38 4.45 19.27
N ALA A 352 14.64 5.04 20.21
CA ALA A 352 14.05 4.35 21.35
C ALA A 352 12.98 5.19 22.09
N GLY A 353 12.29 6.10 21.41
CA GLY A 353 11.43 7.05 22.10
C GLY A 353 10.04 6.53 22.44
N PHE A 354 9.40 5.86 21.48
CA PHE A 354 7.99 5.54 21.56
C PHE A 354 7.73 4.03 21.83
N PRO A 355 6.73 3.64 22.65
CA PRO A 355 6.47 2.23 22.94
C PRO A 355 5.97 1.48 21.71
N GLU A 356 6.51 0.28 21.50
CA GLU A 356 6.04 -0.64 20.47
C GLU A 356 4.68 -1.26 20.83
N ASN A 357 3.93 -1.72 19.82
CA ASN A 357 2.65 -2.43 19.96
C ASN A 357 1.50 -1.57 20.56
N ILE A 358 1.55 -0.25 20.38
CA ILE A 358 0.37 0.59 20.59
C ILE A 358 -0.45 0.53 19.31
N ARG A 359 -1.59 -0.16 19.36
CA ARG A 359 -2.50 -0.34 18.23
C ARG A 359 -3.73 0.53 18.40
N VAL A 360 -4.16 1.15 17.32
CA VAL A 360 -5.40 1.93 17.23
C VAL A 360 -6.34 1.26 16.24
N ARG A 361 -7.63 1.32 16.54
CA ARG A 361 -8.70 0.86 15.65
C ARG A 361 -9.84 1.85 15.69
N VAL A 362 -10.37 2.22 14.53
CA VAL A 362 -11.56 3.05 14.38
C VAL A 362 -12.59 2.26 13.58
N GLU A 363 -13.80 2.16 14.10
CA GLU A 363 -14.89 1.38 13.53
C GLU A 363 -16.14 2.26 13.39
N GLN A 364 -16.88 2.07 12.31
CA GLN A 364 -18.25 2.55 12.13
C GLN A 364 -19.23 1.49 12.63
N LEU A 365 -20.14 1.86 13.53
CA LEU A 365 -21.03 0.96 14.25
C LEU A 365 -22.41 0.79 13.59
N GLU A 366 -22.89 1.83 12.92
CA GLU A 366 -24.18 1.87 12.21
C GLU A 366 -23.97 2.48 10.81
N SER A 367 -24.84 2.16 9.85
CA SER A 367 -24.77 2.77 8.51
C SER A 367 -25.07 4.27 8.56
N LEU A 368 -24.62 5.05 7.57
CA LEU A 368 -24.94 6.48 7.49
C LEU A 368 -26.46 6.75 7.54
N ASP A 369 -27.26 5.97 6.83
CA ASP A 369 -28.71 6.12 6.80
C ASP A 369 -29.36 5.84 8.17
N GLU A 370 -28.91 4.81 8.88
CA GLU A 370 -29.40 4.50 10.24
C GLU A 370 -28.98 5.59 11.23
N ALA A 371 -27.73 6.04 11.14
CA ALA A 371 -27.15 7.07 11.98
C ALA A 371 -27.89 8.42 11.84
N MET A 372 -28.24 8.82 10.61
CA MET A 372 -29.05 10.02 10.35
C MET A 372 -30.45 9.95 11.00
N ASN A 373 -31.02 8.75 11.10
CA ASN A 373 -32.33 8.55 11.74
C ASN A 373 -32.27 8.50 13.27
N GLN A 374 -31.11 8.16 13.85
CA GLN A 374 -30.90 8.03 15.29
C GLN A 374 -29.58 8.70 15.72
N PRO A 375 -29.46 10.03 15.57
CA PRO A 375 -28.16 10.70 15.50
C PRO A 375 -27.41 10.75 16.84
N GLU A 376 -28.09 10.48 17.95
CA GLU A 376 -27.50 10.42 19.30
C GLU A 376 -26.92 9.04 19.66
N ARG A 377 -27.13 8.01 18.84
CA ARG A 377 -26.57 6.67 19.07
C ARG A 377 -25.07 6.62 18.76
N PRO A 378 -24.31 5.72 19.41
CA PRO A 378 -22.95 5.37 19.00
C PRO A 378 -22.84 5.08 17.50
N PHE A 379 -22.13 5.93 16.79
CA PHE A 379 -21.90 5.83 15.34
C PHE A 379 -20.47 5.41 15.01
N LEU A 380 -19.47 5.95 15.71
CA LEU A 380 -18.07 5.51 15.60
C LEU A 380 -17.58 4.96 16.93
N ARG A 381 -16.63 4.03 16.88
CA ARG A 381 -15.84 3.59 18.02
C ARG A 381 -14.36 3.72 17.70
N TRP A 382 -13.62 4.41 18.56
CA TRP A 382 -12.17 4.39 18.54
C TRP A 382 -11.65 3.64 19.75
N THR A 383 -10.69 2.75 19.53
CA THR A 383 -10.07 1.90 20.54
C THR A 383 -8.56 1.98 20.39
N THR A 384 -7.86 2.18 21.51
CA THR A 384 -6.41 2.03 21.63
C THR A 384 -6.11 0.82 22.51
N THR A 385 -5.24 -0.07 22.03
CA THR A 385 -4.78 -1.27 22.73
C THR A 385 -3.28 -1.19 22.95
N ALA A 386 -2.81 -1.53 24.14
CA ALA A 386 -1.38 -1.56 24.47
C ALA A 386 -1.06 -2.68 25.47
N ASN A 387 0.05 -3.40 25.26
CA ASN A 387 0.49 -4.49 26.15
C ASN A 387 0.89 -4.00 27.56
N ARG A 388 1.35 -2.74 27.66
CA ARG A 388 1.51 -1.98 28.90
C ARG A 388 1.00 -0.59 28.61
N SER A 389 0.06 -0.06 29.40
CA SER A 389 -0.47 1.28 29.14
C SER A 389 0.58 2.35 29.49
N PRO A 390 1.21 3.03 28.51
CA PRO A 390 2.02 4.22 28.80
C PRO A 390 1.14 5.39 29.24
N PHE A 391 -0.18 5.30 29.04
CA PHE A 391 -1.20 6.35 29.24
C PHE A 391 -1.68 6.43 30.70
N SER A 392 -0.81 6.05 31.65
CA SER A 392 -1.10 6.04 33.09
C SER A 392 -0.57 7.28 33.82
N LEU A 393 0.19 8.15 33.13
CA LEU A 393 0.70 9.39 33.72
C LEU A 393 -0.43 10.41 33.84
N ARG A 394 -0.84 10.68 35.08
CA ARG A 394 -1.76 11.77 35.39
C ARG A 394 -0.98 13.05 35.71
N PRO A 395 -1.45 14.20 35.24
CA PRO A 395 -0.98 15.51 35.65
C PRO A 395 -0.95 15.69 37.16
N GLU A 396 0.13 16.26 37.69
CA GLU A 396 0.07 16.88 39.03
C GLU A 396 -0.89 18.08 38.97
N PRO A 397 -1.81 18.23 39.95
CA PRO A 397 -2.79 19.31 39.97
C PRO A 397 -2.12 20.70 39.83
N SER A 398 -2.76 21.60 39.08
CA SER A 398 -2.25 22.96 38.82
C SER A 398 -3.38 23.99 38.73
N ASP A 399 -3.04 25.25 39.03
CA ASP A 399 -3.94 26.41 38.89
C ASP A 399 -4.08 26.90 37.42
N SER A 400 -3.36 26.29 36.47
CA SER A 400 -3.42 26.62 35.04
C SER A 400 -4.56 25.87 34.32
N ASP A 401 -5.06 26.44 33.21
CA ASP A 401 -6.11 25.78 32.42
C ASP A 401 -5.57 24.46 31.84
N PHE A 402 -6.38 23.40 31.87
CA PHE A 402 -5.99 22.07 31.41
C PHE A 402 -5.51 22.11 29.95
N THR A 403 -6.15 22.93 29.12
CA THR A 403 -5.84 23.08 27.70
C THR A 403 -4.44 23.67 27.44
N ASP A 404 -3.88 24.39 28.41
CA ASP A 404 -2.54 24.98 28.34
C ASP A 404 -1.42 23.98 28.68
N ARG A 405 -1.75 22.73 29.05
CA ARG A 405 -0.76 21.70 29.45
C ARG A 405 -0.93 20.36 28.74
N LEU A 406 -1.79 20.30 27.71
CA LEU A 406 -2.10 19.08 26.94
C LEU A 406 -0.84 18.35 26.44
N TRP A 407 0.22 19.07 26.11
CA TRP A 407 1.48 18.52 25.62
C TRP A 407 2.41 17.91 26.68
N GLU A 408 2.08 17.98 27.97
CA GLU A 408 2.97 17.54 29.06
C GLU A 408 2.74 16.10 29.52
N TYR A 409 1.76 15.39 28.95
CA TYR A 409 1.32 14.07 29.42
C TYR A 409 1.23 13.03 28.31
N SER A 410 1.22 11.77 28.72
CA SER A 410 1.02 10.67 27.78
C SER A 410 -0.46 10.48 27.48
N VAL A 411 -0.81 10.58 26.19
CA VAL A 411 -2.19 10.47 25.72
C VAL A 411 -2.22 9.76 24.37
N SER A 412 -3.26 8.95 24.14
CA SER A 412 -3.63 8.51 22.80
C SER A 412 -4.77 9.39 22.35
N GLU A 413 -4.77 9.79 21.09
CA GLU A 413 -5.68 10.79 20.55
C GLU A 413 -6.22 10.34 19.21
N LEU A 414 -7.49 10.64 18.98
CA LEU A 414 -8.10 10.63 17.67
C LEU A 414 -8.30 12.09 17.24
N PHE A 415 -8.01 12.35 15.97
CA PHE A 415 -8.27 13.63 15.32
C PHE A 415 -9.27 13.42 14.21
N ILE A 416 -10.27 14.28 14.11
CA ILE A 416 -11.28 14.26 13.04
C ILE A 416 -11.37 15.65 12.42
N GLY A 417 -11.04 15.77 11.14
CA GLY A 417 -10.97 17.03 10.41
C GLY A 417 -12.15 17.23 9.47
N GLY A 418 -12.55 18.49 9.29
CA GLY A 418 -13.60 18.91 8.37
C GLY A 418 -13.41 20.35 7.91
N LYS A 419 -14.36 20.87 7.11
CA LYS A 419 -14.31 22.26 6.60
C LYS A 419 -14.42 23.31 7.71
N GLU A 420 -15.02 22.95 8.84
CA GLU A 420 -15.29 23.83 9.98
C GLU A 420 -14.31 23.63 11.15
N GLY A 421 -13.13 23.06 10.90
CA GLY A 421 -12.10 22.82 11.91
C GLY A 421 -11.85 21.33 12.18
N TYR A 422 -11.51 20.97 13.41
CA TYR A 422 -11.26 19.59 13.80
C TYR A 422 -11.66 19.26 15.24
N LEU A 423 -11.84 17.97 15.53
CA LEU A 423 -12.04 17.41 16.87
C LEU A 423 -10.78 16.70 17.34
N GLU A 424 -10.48 16.83 18.62
CA GLU A 424 -9.39 16.18 19.35
C GLU A 424 -10.00 15.44 20.55
N PHE A 425 -9.64 14.18 20.75
CA PHE A 425 -10.14 13.37 21.86
C PHE A 425 -9.03 13.14 22.88
N GLU A 426 -9.25 13.54 24.13
CA GLU A 426 -8.18 13.68 25.12
C GLU A 426 -8.62 13.29 26.54
N MET A 427 -7.65 13.06 27.44
CA MET A 427 -7.88 12.71 28.84
C MET A 427 -7.54 13.88 29.77
N THR A 428 -8.49 14.32 30.60
CA THR A 428 -8.31 15.38 31.60
C THR A 428 -7.37 14.97 32.73
N GLN A 429 -6.93 15.95 33.54
CA GLN A 429 -6.10 15.72 34.73
C GLN A 429 -6.72 14.72 35.72
N GLU A 430 -8.05 14.70 35.82
CA GLU A 430 -8.81 13.78 36.67
C GLU A 430 -8.98 12.38 36.07
N GLY A 431 -8.44 12.14 34.87
CA GLY A 431 -8.56 10.88 34.14
C GLY A 431 -9.90 10.70 33.44
N LYS A 432 -10.63 11.79 33.15
CA LYS A 432 -11.87 11.74 32.37
C LYS A 432 -11.56 11.98 30.89
N TRP A 433 -12.14 11.20 30.01
CA TRP A 433 -12.00 11.44 28.57
C TRP A 433 -12.98 12.52 28.11
N VAL A 434 -12.52 13.44 27.26
CA VAL A 434 -13.25 14.60 26.72
C VAL A 434 -13.00 14.72 25.21
N ALA A 435 -13.92 15.40 24.52
CA ALA A 435 -13.75 15.81 23.14
C ALA A 435 -13.61 17.33 23.08
N ILE A 436 -12.64 17.81 22.31
CA ILE A 436 -12.31 19.22 22.17
C ILE A 436 -12.51 19.60 20.71
N ARG A 437 -13.34 20.62 20.44
CA ARG A 437 -13.51 21.19 19.12
C ARG A 437 -12.58 22.39 18.95
N PHE A 438 -11.95 22.48 17.79
CA PHE A 438 -11.17 23.61 17.36
C PHE A 438 -11.71 24.10 16.02
N ASP A 439 -11.97 25.40 15.90
CA ASP A 439 -12.48 26.00 14.66
C ASP A 439 -11.35 26.32 13.64
N ALA A 440 -10.08 26.20 14.05
CA ALA A 440 -8.89 26.36 13.21
C ALA A 440 -7.71 25.47 13.67
N PRO A 441 -6.70 25.17 12.81
CA PRO A 441 -5.53 24.37 13.16
C PRO A 441 -4.69 24.96 14.31
N ARG A 442 -4.28 24.12 15.26
CA ARG A 442 -3.39 24.51 16.37
C ARG A 442 -1.93 24.62 15.90
N LEU A 443 -1.21 25.67 16.31
CA LEU A 443 0.23 25.80 16.08
C LEU A 443 1.03 25.25 17.27
N ARG A 444 2.10 24.48 17.00
CA ARG A 444 2.94 23.80 18.02
C ARG A 444 3.88 24.72 18.82
N ALA A 445 3.89 26.04 18.58
CA ALA A 445 4.79 27.02 19.22
C ALA A 445 4.06 28.35 19.53
N GLU A 446 4.61 29.15 20.46
CA GLU A 446 4.02 30.41 21.00
C GLU A 446 3.20 31.21 19.96
N GLY A 447 1.90 31.33 20.26
CA GLY A 447 0.91 31.96 19.38
C GLY A 447 -0.43 31.22 19.32
N HIS A 448 -0.82 30.53 20.40
CA HIS A 448 -2.01 29.68 20.48
C HIS A 448 -3.29 30.43 20.06
N GLU A 449 -4.10 29.79 19.20
CA GLU A 449 -5.52 30.08 19.21
C GLU A 449 -6.16 29.36 20.41
N PRO A 450 -6.92 30.07 21.26
CA PRO A 450 -7.60 29.44 22.38
C PRO A 450 -8.66 28.47 21.85
N PRO A 451 -8.90 27.33 22.52
CA PRO A 451 -10.00 26.43 22.17
C PRO A 451 -11.31 27.21 22.09
N SER A 452 -12.18 26.84 21.16
CA SER A 452 -13.52 27.44 21.08
C SER A 452 -14.24 27.15 22.41
N ALA A 453 -14.57 28.19 23.18
CA ALA A 453 -15.36 28.00 24.39
C ALA A 453 -16.82 27.64 23.99
N PRO A 454 -17.42 26.57 24.54
CA PRO A 454 -16.96 25.69 25.63
C PRO A 454 -16.50 24.28 25.19
N LEU A 455 -15.65 23.64 26.03
CA LEU A 455 -15.29 22.21 25.95
C LEU A 455 -16.54 21.35 25.80
N TRP A 456 -16.57 20.50 24.77
CA TRP A 456 -17.75 19.74 24.41
C TRP A 456 -17.70 18.35 25.08
N THR A 457 -18.60 18.15 26.05
CA THR A 457 -18.61 16.95 26.91
C THR A 457 -19.83 16.05 26.70
N GLY A 458 -20.66 16.36 25.70
CA GLY A 458 -21.85 15.57 25.32
C GLY A 458 -21.53 14.52 24.26
N MET A 459 -22.47 13.60 23.99
CA MET A 459 -22.49 12.66 22.86
C MET A 459 -21.21 11.85 22.58
N VAL A 460 -20.42 11.61 23.63
CA VAL A 460 -19.29 10.66 23.67
C VAL A 460 -19.45 9.72 24.86
N ASN A 461 -19.16 8.43 24.65
CA ASN A 461 -19.21 7.41 25.69
C ASN A 461 -17.83 6.76 25.84
N PRO A 462 -17.02 7.15 26.83
CA PRO A 462 -15.72 6.53 27.05
C PRO A 462 -15.84 5.15 27.68
N PHE A 463 -14.90 4.27 27.33
CA PHE A 463 -14.77 2.94 27.94
C PHE A 463 -13.30 2.61 28.21
N ALA A 464 -13.06 1.73 29.18
CA ALA A 464 -11.73 1.23 29.51
C ALA A 464 -11.82 -0.22 30.00
N GLU A 465 -10.95 -1.06 29.48
CA GLU A 465 -10.75 -2.46 29.82
C GLU A 465 -9.30 -2.67 30.32
N GLU A 466 -8.91 -3.91 30.58
CA GLU A 466 -7.59 -4.24 31.16
C GLU A 466 -6.41 -3.83 30.24
N SER A 467 -6.57 -3.97 28.93
CA SER A 467 -5.52 -3.71 27.93
C SER A 467 -5.96 -2.79 26.78
N SER A 468 -7.19 -2.28 26.85
CA SER A 468 -7.78 -1.42 25.83
C SER A 468 -8.56 -0.26 26.47
N PHE A 469 -8.66 0.86 25.78
CA PHE A 469 -9.52 1.98 26.15
C PHE A 469 -9.95 2.71 24.89
N GLY A 470 -10.99 3.54 24.99
CA GLY A 470 -11.51 4.22 23.82
C GLY A 470 -12.76 5.03 24.08
N MET A 471 -13.39 5.45 22.98
CA MET A 471 -14.61 6.25 23.00
C MET A 471 -15.56 5.81 21.89
N GLU A 472 -16.84 5.77 22.21
CA GLU A 472 -17.91 5.75 21.21
C GLU A 472 -18.42 7.17 20.97
N LEU A 473 -18.61 7.53 19.71
CA LEU A 473 -18.95 8.88 19.24
C LEU A 473 -20.28 8.84 18.51
N SER A 474 -21.18 9.77 18.80
CA SER A 474 -22.47 9.87 18.10
C SER A 474 -22.35 10.41 16.66
N TYR A 475 -23.38 10.21 15.84
CA TYR A 475 -23.46 10.82 14.52
C TYR A 475 -23.63 12.33 14.60
N SER A 476 -24.45 12.84 15.52
CA SER A 476 -24.64 14.28 15.77
C SER A 476 -23.31 15.03 15.96
N LEU A 477 -22.32 14.38 16.58
CA LEU A 477 -20.97 14.94 16.70
C LEU A 477 -20.21 14.96 15.39
N MET A 478 -20.32 13.89 14.60
CA MET A 478 -19.57 13.68 13.36
C MET A 478 -20.14 14.45 12.18
N GLU A 479 -21.45 14.69 12.15
CA GLU A 479 -22.20 15.27 11.02
C GLU A 479 -21.52 16.50 10.40
N PRO A 480 -21.03 17.51 11.15
CA PRO A 480 -20.38 18.70 10.56
C PRO A 480 -19.08 18.40 9.82
N PHE A 481 -18.45 17.26 10.10
CA PHE A 481 -17.15 16.86 9.55
C PHE A 481 -17.29 15.88 8.38
N ILE A 482 -18.48 15.28 8.19
CA ILE A 482 -18.76 14.35 7.08
C ILE A 482 -18.99 15.13 5.79
N GLN A 483 -18.27 14.78 4.73
CA GLN A 483 -18.42 15.40 3.41
C GLN A 483 -18.51 14.33 2.34
N ASP A 484 -19.64 14.30 1.63
CA ASP A 484 -19.89 13.34 0.54
C ASP A 484 -19.63 11.88 0.96
N GLY A 485 -19.98 11.53 2.21
CA GLY A 485 -19.76 10.20 2.79
C GLY A 485 -18.31 9.93 3.26
N LEU A 486 -17.43 10.94 3.23
CA LEU A 486 -16.05 10.85 3.70
C LEU A 486 -15.89 11.53 5.06
N LEU A 487 -15.00 10.97 5.88
CA LEU A 487 -14.54 11.57 7.13
C LEU A 487 -13.01 11.59 7.13
N SER A 488 -12.38 12.72 7.45
CA SER A 488 -10.92 12.78 7.52
C SER A 488 -10.47 12.58 8.96
N MET A 489 -9.59 11.62 9.23
CA MET A 489 -9.14 11.30 10.59
C MET A 489 -7.66 10.92 10.69
N GLN A 490 -7.07 11.10 11.86
CA GLN A 490 -5.72 10.65 12.19
C GLN A 490 -5.68 10.13 13.63
N CYS A 491 -4.88 9.11 13.90
CA CYS A 491 -4.62 8.66 15.26
C CYS A 491 -3.19 9.00 15.67
N CYS A 492 -3.04 9.46 16.91
CA CYS A 492 -1.77 9.79 17.53
C CYS A 492 -1.67 9.15 18.91
N ALA A 493 -0.46 9.05 19.39
CA ALA A 493 -0.21 9.04 20.81
C ALA A 493 1.04 9.83 21.13
N SER A 494 0.97 10.67 22.15
CA SER A 494 2.08 11.45 22.70
C SER A 494 2.49 10.85 24.04
N LEU A 495 3.75 11.03 24.44
CA LEU A 495 4.25 10.69 25.79
C LEU A 495 4.53 11.92 26.67
N GLY A 496 4.18 13.12 26.22
CA GLY A 496 4.34 14.35 27.01
C GLY A 496 5.76 14.92 27.04
N ASN A 497 6.70 14.33 26.29
CA ASN A 497 8.12 14.68 26.26
C ASN A 497 8.66 14.83 24.82
N ALA A 498 7.80 15.31 23.92
CA ALA A 498 8.04 15.38 22.47
C ALA A 498 8.23 14.03 21.75
N GLN A 499 8.04 12.91 22.43
CA GLN A 499 7.92 11.59 21.80
C GLN A 499 6.46 11.36 21.44
N TYR A 500 6.21 10.98 20.18
CA TYR A 500 4.88 10.68 19.69
C TYR A 500 4.94 9.61 18.60
N GLY A 501 3.87 8.82 18.53
CA GLY A 501 3.62 7.86 17.48
C GLY A 501 2.38 8.25 16.70
N LEU A 502 2.39 8.01 15.39
CA LEU A 502 1.25 8.29 14.51
C LEU A 502 0.83 7.04 13.77
N PHE A 503 -0.46 6.98 13.43
CA PHE A 503 -0.90 6.01 12.45
C PHE A 503 -0.08 6.25 11.15
N PRO A 504 0.44 5.18 10.50
CA PRO A 504 1.65 5.19 9.68
C PRO A 504 1.64 6.05 8.41
N TRP A 505 0.61 6.87 8.20
CA TRP A 505 0.53 7.75 7.06
C TRP A 505 0.32 9.21 7.47
N TRP A 506 1.06 10.09 6.81
CA TRP A 506 1.00 11.53 6.93
C TRP A 506 1.29 12.16 5.56
N ASP A 507 0.55 13.20 5.16
CA ASP A 507 0.64 13.78 3.82
C ASP A 507 1.86 14.72 3.60
N ASP A 508 2.97 14.52 4.32
CA ASP A 508 4.20 15.34 4.19
C ASP A 508 5.45 14.57 4.64
N ALA A 509 6.59 14.85 3.99
CA ALA A 509 7.92 14.34 4.35
C ALA A 509 8.62 15.16 5.46
N GLY A 510 8.03 16.30 5.86
CA GLY A 510 8.46 17.10 7.00
C GLY A 510 8.21 16.43 8.36
N LYS A 511 8.59 17.11 9.46
CA LYS A 511 8.23 16.67 10.82
C LYS A 511 6.70 16.58 10.91
N PRO A 512 6.12 15.43 11.30
CA PRO A 512 4.67 15.31 11.37
C PRO A 512 4.05 16.32 12.34
N ASP A 513 2.95 16.93 11.91
CA ASP A 513 2.17 17.91 12.69
C ASP A 513 0.69 17.52 12.67
N PHE A 514 0.29 16.63 13.58
CA PHE A 514 -1.05 16.05 13.65
C PHE A 514 -2.21 17.03 13.91
N HIS A 515 -1.96 18.34 14.00
CA HIS A 515 -3.00 19.38 14.06
C HIS A 515 -3.36 19.98 12.69
N GLN A 516 -2.94 19.34 11.59
CA GLN A 516 -3.22 19.76 10.22
C GLN A 516 -4.35 18.90 9.61
N PRO A 517 -5.64 19.26 9.79
CA PRO A 517 -6.77 18.43 9.38
C PRO A 517 -6.87 18.20 7.87
N ASP A 518 -6.32 19.11 7.07
CA ASP A 518 -6.16 18.94 5.64
C ASP A 518 -5.26 17.75 5.27
N ARG A 519 -4.45 17.23 6.21
CA ARG A 519 -3.50 16.12 6.01
C ARG A 519 -3.96 14.78 6.59
N PHE A 520 -5.13 14.72 7.21
CA PHE A 520 -5.67 13.49 7.82
C PHE A 520 -6.03 12.42 6.79
N CYS A 521 -6.12 11.16 7.19
CA CYS A 521 -6.54 10.08 6.30
C CYS A 521 -8.05 10.19 6.04
N PRO A 522 -8.53 10.35 4.79
CA PRO A 522 -9.94 10.22 4.50
C PRO A 522 -10.32 8.74 4.63
N VAL A 523 -11.44 8.49 5.29
CA VAL A 523 -12.07 7.18 5.37
C VAL A 523 -13.46 7.30 4.78
N VAL A 524 -13.90 6.23 4.12
CA VAL A 524 -15.21 6.14 3.48
C VAL A 524 -16.16 5.53 4.48
N LEU A 525 -17.25 6.24 4.76
CA LEU A 525 -18.33 5.76 5.61
C LEU A 525 -19.31 4.93 4.76
N VAL A 526 -19.84 3.87 5.36
CA VAL A 526 -20.73 2.89 4.71
C VAL A 526 -22.19 3.08 5.06
#